data_AF-A0A9N9ZLI8-F1
#
_entry.id   AF-A0A9N9ZLI8-F1
#
_cell.length_a   1.000
_cell.length_b   1.000
_cell.length_c   1.000
_cell.angle_alpha   90.00
_cell.angle_beta   90.00
_cell.angle_gamma   90.00
#
_symmetry.space_group_name_H-M   'P 1'
#
loop_
_entity.id
_entity.type
_entity.pdbx_description
1 polymer ?
#
loop_
_entity_poly.entity_id
_entity_poly.type
_entity_poly.pdbx_seq_one_letter_code
_entity_poly.pdbx_strand_id
1 'polypeptide(L)'
;MPGREYPDGYPSLAAFMASDPDRTALIFKRFDRLTARTLLYLESELAELQAQLDAFDEEDRGSPCARNWTTYKEKWQIYPQRAKLIEDIQKNMMEYKRLLSYESVLASQPAPDRRMLKAFLLGFHHGPPRVEGSFPILGGKSSFLYDDINDLMILRPPGRSDRLSTFLRDFLGFIFVKKLPEGRPDISGLGYASESRIELFVLYLSTVLAALLLIGAIIVLYKVSSPDLKLGLVGLFTVLFAASVGLLTNARLAEIFGATAAYAAVLVVFISGEIGGSSRP
;
A
#
# COMPACT_ATOMS: atom_id res chain seq x y z
N MET A 1 8.03 1.61 27.49
CA MET A 1 7.55 1.36 28.87
C MET A 1 7.49 -0.16 29.07
N PRO A 2 8.55 -0.82 29.54
CA PRO A 2 8.51 -2.27 29.77
C PRO A 2 7.85 -2.56 31.13
N GLY A 3 6.90 -3.50 31.19
CA GLY A 3 6.42 -4.08 32.44
C GLY A 3 4.94 -3.90 32.82
N ARG A 4 4.09 -3.28 31.99
CA ARG A 4 2.63 -3.37 32.21
C ARG A 4 2.08 -4.63 31.57
N GLU A 5 1.75 -5.62 32.40
CA GLU A 5 0.87 -6.71 31.99
C GLU A 5 -0.54 -6.13 31.75
N TYR A 6 -1.01 -6.27 30.51
CA TYR A 6 -2.37 -5.90 30.16
C TYR A 6 -3.27 -7.12 30.34
N PRO A 7 -4.48 -6.96 30.90
CA PRO A 7 -5.43 -8.06 30.99
C PRO A 7 -5.78 -8.58 29.60
N ASP A 8 -6.06 -9.87 29.54
CA ASP A 8 -6.42 -10.56 28.31
C ASP A 8 -7.68 -9.97 27.66
N GLY A 9 -7.77 -10.02 26.34
CA GLY A 9 -8.82 -9.37 25.55
C GLY A 9 -8.40 -8.02 24.96
N TYR A 10 -9.34 -7.07 24.86
CA TYR A 10 -9.13 -5.77 24.21
C TYR A 10 -7.86 -5.02 24.68
N PRO A 11 -7.54 -4.95 25.99
CA PRO A 11 -6.36 -4.21 26.45
C PRO A 11 -5.05 -4.82 25.96
N SER A 12 -4.91 -6.15 26.04
CA SER A 12 -3.72 -6.86 25.56
C SER A 12 -3.57 -6.78 24.03
N LEU A 13 -4.67 -6.89 23.28
CA LEU A 13 -4.67 -6.78 21.82
C LEU A 13 -4.32 -5.35 21.37
N ALA A 14 -4.92 -4.33 21.98
CA ALA A 14 -4.61 -2.94 21.68
C ALA A 14 -3.15 -2.61 22.01
N ALA A 15 -2.62 -3.10 23.14
CA ALA A 15 -1.22 -2.94 23.49
C ALA A 15 -0.29 -3.63 22.50
N PHE A 16 -0.62 -4.84 22.03
CA PHE A 16 0.11 -5.53 20.97
C PHE A 16 0.12 -4.72 19.68
N MET A 17 -1.06 -4.30 19.19
CA MET A 17 -1.20 -3.51 17.97
C MET A 17 -0.45 -2.18 18.03
N ALA A 18 -0.43 -1.52 19.20
CA ALA A 18 0.26 -0.26 19.43
C ALA A 18 1.77 -0.41 19.73
N SER A 19 2.23 -1.61 20.06
CA SER A 19 3.65 -1.87 20.36
C SER A 19 4.55 -1.85 19.13
N ASP A 20 3.96 -2.02 17.95
CA ASP A 20 4.65 -2.00 16.67
C ASP A 20 5.02 -0.56 16.27
N PRO A 21 6.32 -0.20 16.22
CA PRO A 21 6.77 1.13 15.85
C PRO A 21 6.35 1.54 14.44
N ASP A 22 6.28 0.57 13.53
CA ASP A 22 5.97 0.79 12.11
C ASP A 22 4.45 0.87 11.87
N ARG A 23 3.64 0.61 12.90
CA ARG A 23 2.15 0.64 12.88
C ARG A 23 1.51 -0.32 11.88
N THR A 24 2.27 -1.29 11.42
CA THR A 24 1.88 -2.37 10.53
C THR A 24 0.97 -3.41 11.20
N ALA A 25 1.05 -3.55 12.53
CA ALA A 25 0.12 -4.36 13.32
C ALA A 25 -1.28 -3.73 13.51
N LEU A 26 -1.50 -2.51 13.02
CA LEU A 26 -2.81 -1.84 13.04
C LEU A 26 -3.75 -2.38 11.94
N ILE A 27 -4.14 -3.65 12.10
CA ILE A 27 -5.06 -4.36 11.22
C ILE A 27 -6.48 -4.29 11.75
N PHE A 28 -7.42 -3.88 10.91
CA PHE A 28 -8.83 -3.77 11.25
C PHE A 28 -9.72 -4.40 10.18
N LYS A 29 -10.92 -4.78 10.59
CA LYS A 29 -11.96 -5.26 9.68
C LYS A 29 -12.59 -4.08 8.95
N ARG A 30 -12.73 -4.18 7.63
CA ARG A 30 -13.37 -3.16 6.78
C ARG A 30 -14.90 -3.22 6.84
N PHE A 31 -15.44 -4.42 7.07
CA PHE A 31 -16.87 -4.70 7.07
C PHE A 31 -17.53 -4.47 5.69
N ASP A 32 -16.84 -4.85 4.62
CA ASP A 32 -17.24 -4.62 3.22
C ASP A 32 -18.69 -5.01 2.94
N ARG A 33 -19.13 -6.17 3.43
CA ARG A 33 -20.51 -6.65 3.26
C ARG A 33 -21.53 -5.75 3.97
N LEU A 34 -21.23 -5.28 5.18
CA LEU A 34 -22.13 -4.40 5.93
C LEU A 34 -22.16 -3.01 5.30
N THR A 35 -21.01 -2.47 4.91
CA THR A 35 -20.92 -1.22 4.18
C THR A 35 -21.74 -1.28 2.89
N ALA A 36 -21.53 -2.28 2.04
CA ALA A 36 -22.25 -2.41 0.78
C ALA A 36 -23.77 -2.47 1.02
N ARG A 37 -24.20 -3.20 2.06
CA ARG A 37 -25.61 -3.27 2.45
C ARG A 37 -26.16 -1.92 2.89
N THR A 38 -25.39 -1.15 3.66
CA THR A 38 -25.79 0.21 4.09
C THR A 38 -25.88 1.17 2.91
N LEU A 39 -24.94 1.12 1.96
CA LEU A 39 -25.00 1.92 0.73
C LEU A 39 -26.27 1.59 -0.08
N LEU A 40 -26.59 0.31 -0.26
CA LEU A 40 -27.80 -0.12 -0.98
C LEU A 40 -29.09 0.36 -0.30
N TYR A 41 -29.11 0.41 1.04
CA TYR A 41 -30.25 0.96 1.78
C TYR A 41 -30.40 2.47 1.53
N LEU A 42 -29.30 3.22 1.58
CA LEU A 42 -29.32 4.66 1.31
C LEU A 42 -29.71 4.95 -0.15
N GLU A 43 -29.27 4.14 -1.12
CA GLU A 43 -29.68 4.26 -2.52
C GLU A 43 -31.18 4.03 -2.70
N SER A 44 -31.72 2.99 -2.06
CA SER A 44 -33.14 2.67 -2.13
C SER A 44 -33.98 3.77 -1.50
N GLU A 45 -33.57 4.27 -0.33
CA GLU A 45 -34.26 5.36 0.34
C GLU A 45 -34.22 6.66 -0.47
N LEU A 46 -33.07 7.00 -1.07
CA LEU A 46 -32.96 8.15 -1.96
C LEU A 46 -33.82 8.00 -3.23
N ALA A 47 -33.93 6.79 -3.79
CA ALA A 47 -34.78 6.54 -4.95
C ALA A 47 -36.27 6.75 -4.63
N GLU A 48 -36.73 6.29 -3.46
CA GLU A 48 -38.10 6.52 -2.98
C GLU A 48 -38.37 8.02 -2.76
N LEU A 49 -37.44 8.74 -2.12
CA LEU A 49 -37.59 10.18 -1.90
C LEU A 49 -37.55 10.97 -3.22
N GLN A 50 -36.72 10.54 -4.18
CA GLN A 50 -36.68 11.13 -5.51
C GLN A 50 -38.00 10.93 -6.26
N ALA A 51 -38.58 9.72 -6.21
CA ALA A 51 -39.87 9.46 -6.84
C ALA A 51 -41.00 10.33 -6.24
N GLN A 52 -40.98 10.57 -4.93
CA GLN A 52 -41.91 11.49 -4.28
C GLN A 52 -41.69 12.95 -4.72
N LEU A 53 -40.44 13.37 -4.88
CA LEU A 53 -40.12 14.71 -5.37
C LEU A 53 -40.60 14.90 -6.81
N ASP A 54 -40.31 13.93 -7.68
CA ASP A 54 -40.73 13.93 -9.08
C ASP A 54 -42.27 13.99 -9.21
N ALA A 55 -43.00 13.33 -8.30
CA ALA A 55 -44.47 13.42 -8.25
C ALA A 55 -44.96 14.83 -7.89
N PHE A 56 -44.31 15.52 -6.94
CA PHE A 56 -44.64 16.91 -6.62
C PHE A 56 -44.26 17.90 -7.71
N ASP A 57 -43.15 17.65 -8.41
CA ASP A 57 -42.72 18.45 -9.56
C ASP A 57 -43.72 18.31 -10.72
N GLU A 58 -44.27 17.11 -10.90
CA GLU A 58 -45.32 16.85 -11.88
C GLU A 58 -46.66 17.52 -11.54
N GLU A 59 -47.08 17.52 -10.27
CA GLU A 59 -48.23 18.30 -9.79
C GLU A 59 -48.05 19.80 -10.03
N ASP A 60 -46.81 20.27 -9.92
CA ASP A 60 -46.45 21.68 -10.08
C ASP A 60 -46.17 22.05 -11.54
N ARG A 61 -46.42 21.14 -12.50
CA ARG A 61 -46.20 21.38 -13.92
C ARG A 61 -46.95 22.62 -14.40
N GLY A 62 -46.21 23.58 -14.95
CA GLY A 62 -46.75 24.86 -15.44
C GLY A 62 -46.95 25.94 -14.37
N SER A 63 -46.70 25.63 -13.08
CA SER A 63 -46.74 26.62 -12.00
C SER A 63 -45.44 27.44 -11.94
N PRO A 64 -45.49 28.74 -11.58
CA PRO A 64 -44.30 29.55 -11.34
C PRO A 64 -43.36 28.96 -10.27
N CYS A 65 -43.88 28.17 -9.33
CA CYS A 65 -43.08 27.53 -8.27
C CYS A 65 -42.04 26.52 -8.78
N ALA A 66 -42.25 25.92 -9.96
CA ALA A 66 -41.25 25.04 -10.56
C ALA A 66 -39.99 25.79 -11.01
N ARG A 67 -40.07 27.11 -11.21
CA ARG A 67 -38.97 27.95 -11.73
C ARG A 67 -38.45 28.96 -10.72
N ASN A 68 -39.29 29.37 -9.77
CA ASN A 68 -38.98 30.44 -8.82
C ASN A 68 -38.90 29.92 -7.39
N TRP A 69 -37.70 29.99 -6.80
CA TRP A 69 -37.41 29.52 -5.44
C TRP A 69 -38.28 30.17 -4.36
N THR A 70 -38.58 31.47 -4.47
CA THR A 70 -39.41 32.19 -3.50
C THR A 70 -40.83 31.60 -3.44
N THR A 71 -41.46 31.43 -4.61
CA THR A 71 -42.79 30.83 -4.73
C THR A 71 -42.80 29.34 -4.36
N TYR A 72 -41.69 28.64 -4.56
CA TYR A 72 -41.54 27.25 -4.11
C TYR A 72 -41.51 27.16 -2.59
N LYS A 73 -40.76 28.05 -1.93
CA LYS A 73 -40.65 28.11 -0.48
C LYS A 73 -41.96 28.55 0.20
N GLU A 74 -42.75 29.42 -0.44
CA GLU A 74 -44.07 29.81 0.06
C GLU A 74 -45.01 28.59 0.15
N LYS A 75 -44.96 27.67 -0.82
CA LYS A 75 -45.75 26.43 -0.78
C LYS A 75 -45.41 25.54 0.41
N TRP A 76 -44.21 25.63 0.99
CA TRP A 76 -43.85 24.85 2.18
C TRP A 76 -44.66 25.22 3.42
N GLN A 77 -45.16 26.46 3.49
CA GLN A 77 -46.05 26.89 4.58
C GLN A 77 -47.43 26.22 4.48
N ILE A 78 -47.85 25.90 3.25
CA ILE A 78 -49.13 25.25 2.96
C ILE A 78 -48.99 23.73 3.00
N TYR A 79 -47.88 23.20 2.50
CA TYR A 79 -47.57 21.78 2.37
C TYR A 79 -46.26 21.45 3.09
N PRO A 80 -46.27 21.32 4.44
CA PRO A 80 -45.05 21.10 5.23
C PRO A 80 -44.33 19.79 4.89
N GLN A 81 -45.05 18.81 4.35
CA GLN A 81 -44.49 17.55 3.85
C GLN A 81 -43.44 17.75 2.74
N ARG A 82 -43.56 18.80 1.92
CA ARG A 82 -42.59 19.11 0.86
C ARG A 82 -41.27 19.64 1.43
N ALA A 83 -41.34 20.46 2.48
CA ALA A 83 -40.14 20.91 3.18
C ALA A 83 -39.41 19.75 3.85
N LYS A 84 -40.17 18.87 4.52
CA LYS A 84 -39.63 17.67 5.16
C LYS A 84 -38.97 16.73 4.14
N LEU A 85 -39.61 16.51 2.99
CA LEU A 85 -39.05 15.68 1.91
C LEU A 85 -37.68 16.21 1.45
N ILE A 86 -37.56 17.52 1.24
CA ILE A 86 -36.28 18.13 0.85
C ILE A 86 -35.22 17.99 1.95
N GLU A 87 -35.61 18.14 3.22
CA GLU A 87 -34.70 17.92 4.36
C GLU A 87 -34.20 16.47 4.42
N ASP A 88 -35.11 15.50 4.28
CA ASP A 88 -34.81 14.07 4.26
C ASP A 88 -33.88 13.72 3.08
N ILE A 89 -34.15 14.27 1.88
CA ILE A 89 -33.27 14.12 0.70
C ILE A 89 -31.88 14.69 0.99
N GLN A 90 -31.78 15.91 1.52
CA GLN A 90 -30.49 16.54 1.79
C GLN A 90 -29.66 15.75 2.81
N LYS A 91 -30.32 15.25 3.87
CA LYS A 91 -29.69 14.43 4.90
C LYS A 91 -29.19 13.11 4.33
N ASN A 92 -30.06 12.34 3.68
CA ASN A 92 -29.71 11.02 3.15
C ASN A 92 -28.67 11.12 2.04
N MET A 93 -28.75 12.15 1.20
CA MET A 93 -27.76 12.42 0.14
C MET A 93 -26.38 12.73 0.74
N MET A 94 -26.34 13.50 1.84
CA MET A 94 -25.09 13.80 2.53
C MET A 94 -24.49 12.56 3.17
N GLU A 95 -25.31 11.72 3.81
CA GLU A 95 -24.86 10.46 4.42
C GLU A 95 -24.35 9.48 3.36
N TYR A 96 -25.08 9.31 2.25
CA TYR A 96 -24.68 8.46 1.13
C TYR A 96 -23.35 8.91 0.51
N LYS A 97 -23.23 10.20 0.14
CA LYS A 97 -22.00 10.74 -0.45
C LYS A 97 -20.82 10.65 0.52
N ARG A 98 -21.05 10.90 1.81
CA ARG A 98 -20.02 10.76 2.84
C ARG A 98 -19.52 9.33 2.92
N LEU A 99 -20.42 8.35 3.04
CA LEU A 99 -20.05 6.95 3.13
C LEU A 99 -19.33 6.48 1.85
N LEU A 100 -19.85 6.82 0.67
CA LEU A 100 -19.21 6.48 -0.60
C LEU A 100 -17.80 7.07 -0.73
N SER A 101 -17.60 8.31 -0.26
CA SER A 101 -16.28 8.95 -0.26
C SER A 101 -15.29 8.22 0.65
N TYR A 102 -15.70 7.82 1.86
CA TYR A 102 -14.86 7.05 2.76
C TYR A 102 -14.52 5.69 2.17
N GLU A 103 -15.50 5.00 1.60
CA GLU A 103 -15.29 3.70 0.97
C GLU A 103 -14.38 3.77 -0.25
N SER A 104 -14.46 4.83 -1.05
CA SER A 104 -13.52 5.03 -2.16
C SER A 104 -12.06 5.11 -1.68
N VAL A 105 -11.83 5.75 -0.54
CA VAL A 105 -10.50 5.84 0.08
C VAL A 105 -10.10 4.48 0.67
N LEU A 106 -11.00 3.78 1.35
CA LEU A 106 -10.72 2.47 1.93
C LEU A 106 -10.45 1.40 0.86
N ALA A 107 -11.21 1.41 -0.25
CA ALA A 107 -11.01 0.50 -1.37
C ALA A 107 -9.65 0.69 -2.08
N SER A 108 -9.06 1.90 -1.97
CA SER A 108 -7.73 2.19 -2.50
C SER A 108 -6.59 1.67 -1.60
N GLN A 109 -6.90 1.24 -0.37
CA GLN A 109 -5.90 0.70 0.55
C GLN A 109 -5.55 -0.74 0.18
N PRO A 110 -4.26 -1.11 0.20
CA PRO A 110 -3.85 -2.48 -0.08
C PRO A 110 -4.28 -3.42 1.05
N ALA A 111 -4.58 -4.66 0.68
CA ALA A 111 -4.76 -5.75 1.64
C ALA A 111 -3.45 -6.03 2.40
N PRO A 112 -3.52 -6.55 3.63
CA PRO A 112 -2.33 -6.92 4.38
C PRO A 112 -1.52 -8.01 3.69
N ASP A 113 -0.19 -7.84 3.69
CA ASP A 113 0.71 -8.90 3.21
C ASP A 113 0.53 -10.17 4.05
N ARG A 114 0.63 -11.34 3.41
CA ARG A 114 0.42 -12.65 4.04
C ARG A 114 1.33 -12.87 5.24
N ARG A 115 2.57 -12.35 5.20
CA ARG A 115 3.54 -12.49 6.30
C ARG A 115 3.14 -11.65 7.51
N MET A 116 2.73 -10.41 7.25
CA MET A 116 2.22 -9.50 8.28
C MET A 116 0.96 -10.05 8.92
N LEU A 117 0.02 -10.54 8.12
CA LEU A 117 -1.18 -11.19 8.62
C LEU A 117 -0.84 -12.41 9.48
N LYS A 118 0.09 -13.26 9.05
CA LYS A 118 0.52 -14.42 9.85
C LYS A 118 1.08 -13.99 11.21
N ALA A 119 1.93 -12.96 11.25
CA ALA A 119 2.47 -12.41 12.48
C ALA A 119 1.38 -11.83 13.39
N PHE A 120 0.43 -11.09 12.81
CA PHE A 120 -0.73 -10.58 13.53
C PHE A 120 -1.58 -11.71 14.11
N LEU A 121 -1.92 -12.73 13.32
CA LEU A 121 -2.74 -13.86 13.78
C LEU A 121 -2.07 -14.66 14.90
N LEU A 122 -0.73 -14.80 14.87
CA LEU A 122 0.02 -15.37 15.99
C LEU A 122 -0.05 -14.52 17.26
N GLY A 123 -0.15 -13.20 17.12
CA GLY A 123 -0.36 -12.27 18.24
C GLY A 123 -1.82 -12.18 18.69
N PHE A 124 -2.77 -12.52 17.82
CA PHE A 124 -4.22 -12.48 18.06
C PHE A 124 -4.75 -13.77 18.71
N HIS A 125 -4.04 -14.89 18.54
CA HIS A 125 -4.40 -16.18 19.14
C HIS A 125 -3.48 -16.55 20.30
N HIS A 126 -4.04 -17.16 21.32
CA HIS A 126 -3.26 -17.93 22.30
C HIS A 126 -2.84 -19.24 21.63
N GLY A 127 -1.58 -19.32 21.20
CA GLY A 127 -1.03 -20.46 20.44
C GLY A 127 -1.18 -20.32 18.91
N PRO A 128 -0.65 -21.28 18.13
CA PRO A 128 -0.74 -21.23 16.68
C PRO A 128 -2.20 -21.34 16.23
N PRO A 129 -2.67 -20.50 15.27
CA PRO A 129 -4.05 -20.54 14.81
C PRO A 129 -4.39 -21.92 14.24
N ARG A 130 -5.60 -22.41 14.54
CA ARG A 130 -6.16 -23.71 14.10
C ARG A 130 -5.48 -24.95 14.70
N VAL A 131 -4.77 -24.80 15.81
CA VAL A 131 -4.30 -25.92 16.64
C VAL A 131 -5.31 -26.19 17.76
N GLU A 132 -5.49 -27.46 18.12
CA GLU A 132 -6.37 -27.89 19.21
C GLU A 132 -5.94 -27.23 20.53
N GLY A 133 -6.86 -26.49 21.17
CA GLY A 133 -6.58 -25.68 22.36
C GLY A 133 -6.20 -24.22 22.09
N SER A 134 -6.04 -23.80 20.83
CA SER A 134 -5.88 -22.38 20.49
C SER A 134 -7.22 -21.65 20.55
N PHE A 135 -7.23 -20.47 21.15
CA PHE A 135 -8.40 -19.59 21.18
C PHE A 135 -8.01 -18.13 20.88
N PRO A 136 -8.88 -17.36 20.22
CA PRO A 136 -8.62 -15.96 19.91
C PRO A 136 -8.70 -15.10 21.18
N ILE A 137 -7.92 -14.01 21.20
CA ILE A 137 -7.95 -13.01 22.27
C ILE A 137 -9.33 -12.36 22.38
N LEU A 138 -10.03 -12.16 21.26
CA LEU A 138 -11.41 -11.68 21.26
C LEU A 138 -12.39 -12.85 21.24
N GLY A 139 -13.30 -12.89 22.22
CA GLY A 139 -14.32 -13.93 22.33
C GLY A 139 -15.65 -13.62 21.61
N GLY A 140 -16.60 -14.54 21.73
CA GLY A 140 -17.99 -14.35 21.28
C GLY A 140 -18.12 -14.16 19.77
N LYS A 141 -18.85 -13.13 19.33
CA LYS A 141 -18.98 -12.80 17.90
C LYS A 141 -17.77 -12.07 17.32
N SER A 142 -16.80 -11.71 18.15
CA SER A 142 -15.57 -11.05 17.72
C SER A 142 -14.46 -12.05 17.40
N SER A 143 -14.65 -13.34 17.70
CA SER A 143 -13.65 -14.39 17.54
C SER A 143 -13.24 -14.63 16.08
N PHE A 144 -14.13 -14.32 15.15
CA PHE A 144 -13.97 -14.55 13.71
C PHE A 144 -13.73 -13.27 12.91
N LEU A 145 -13.52 -12.11 13.56
CA LEU A 145 -13.39 -10.83 12.86
C LEU A 145 -12.24 -10.82 11.83
N TYR A 146 -11.18 -11.57 12.13
CA TYR A 146 -9.92 -11.60 11.38
C TYR A 146 -9.72 -12.88 10.54
N ASP A 147 -10.77 -13.68 10.35
CA ASP A 147 -10.69 -14.94 9.58
C ASP A 147 -10.65 -14.70 8.06
N ASP A 148 -11.33 -13.66 7.58
CA ASP A 148 -11.38 -13.31 6.16
C ASP A 148 -10.34 -12.24 5.82
N ILE A 149 -9.31 -12.65 5.09
CA ILE A 149 -8.17 -11.81 4.68
C ILE A 149 -8.60 -10.65 3.78
N ASN A 150 -9.64 -10.87 2.94
CA ASN A 150 -10.03 -9.90 1.94
C ASN A 150 -10.81 -8.72 2.54
N ASP A 151 -11.39 -8.91 3.73
CA ASP A 151 -12.16 -7.91 4.47
C ASP A 151 -11.32 -7.22 5.56
N LEU A 152 -9.98 -7.23 5.42
CA LEU A 152 -9.04 -6.57 6.33
C LEU A 152 -8.33 -5.40 5.66
N MET A 153 -8.03 -4.39 6.47
CA MET A 153 -7.24 -3.22 6.09
C MET A 153 -6.13 -2.96 7.09
N ILE A 154 -5.05 -2.34 6.62
CA ILE A 154 -3.99 -1.80 7.46
C ILE A 154 -4.14 -0.27 7.49
N LEU A 155 -4.13 0.34 8.68
CA LEU A 155 -4.22 1.81 8.79
C LEU A 155 -3.02 2.54 8.19
N ARG A 156 -1.85 1.90 8.23
CA ARG A 156 -0.64 2.39 7.58
C ARG A 156 -0.10 1.27 6.71
N PRO A 157 -0.33 1.29 5.39
CA PRO A 157 0.38 0.35 4.53
C PRO A 157 1.88 0.54 4.77
N PRO A 158 2.67 -0.56 4.86
CA PRO A 158 4.12 -0.47 4.97
C PRO A 158 4.61 0.46 3.87
N GLY A 159 5.50 1.40 4.22
CA GLY A 159 5.93 2.44 3.29
C GLY A 159 6.45 1.76 2.03
N ARG A 160 5.67 1.85 0.93
CA ARG A 160 5.92 1.27 -0.41
C ARG A 160 7.03 0.21 -0.40
N SER A 161 6.76 -0.96 0.18
CA SER A 161 7.78 -2.00 0.31
C SER A 161 8.13 -2.51 -1.09
N ASP A 162 9.32 -2.11 -1.53
CA ASP A 162 9.75 -2.26 -2.90
C ASP A 162 9.85 -3.73 -3.33
N ARG A 163 9.77 -3.96 -4.65
CA ARG A 163 10.07 -5.26 -5.29
C ARG A 163 11.40 -5.85 -4.77
N LEU A 164 12.30 -4.97 -4.35
CA LEU A 164 13.57 -5.23 -3.68
C LEU A 164 13.50 -5.69 -2.24
N SER A 165 12.65 -5.07 -1.42
CA SER A 165 12.41 -5.52 -0.05
C SER A 165 11.86 -6.95 -0.06
N THR A 166 11.05 -7.28 -1.08
CA THR A 166 10.55 -8.65 -1.29
C THR A 166 11.67 -9.60 -1.73
N PHE A 167 12.46 -9.24 -2.75
CA PHE A 167 13.58 -10.05 -3.25
C PHE A 167 14.66 -10.30 -2.18
N LEU A 168 15.06 -9.28 -1.43
CA LEU A 168 16.07 -9.40 -0.39
C LEU A 168 15.56 -10.09 0.86
N ARG A 169 14.28 -9.96 1.20
CA ARG A 169 13.68 -10.74 2.30
C ARG A 169 13.64 -12.23 1.97
N ASP A 170 13.50 -12.60 0.70
CA ASP A 170 13.50 -13.99 0.24
C ASP A 170 14.93 -14.55 0.09
N PHE A 171 15.92 -13.72 -0.26
CA PHE A 171 17.30 -14.14 -0.44
C PHE A 171 18.18 -14.03 0.83
N LEU A 172 17.86 -13.10 1.76
CA LEU A 172 18.67 -12.76 2.95
C LEU A 172 17.91 -12.90 4.28
N GLY A 173 16.78 -13.62 4.30
CA GLY A 173 15.97 -13.84 5.51
C GLY A 173 16.73 -14.45 6.72
N PHE A 174 17.92 -15.01 6.48
CA PHE A 174 18.79 -15.59 7.51
C PHE A 174 19.59 -14.55 8.33
N ILE A 175 19.83 -13.34 7.82
CA ILE A 175 20.75 -12.38 8.44
C ILE A 175 20.05 -11.38 9.38
N PHE A 176 18.73 -11.17 9.22
CA PHE A 176 18.01 -10.05 9.85
C PHE A 176 16.88 -10.47 10.81
N VAL A 177 17.05 -11.57 11.53
CA VAL A 177 16.15 -11.95 12.64
C VAL A 177 16.54 -11.18 13.89
N LYS A 178 15.75 -10.17 14.25
CA LYS A 178 15.85 -9.53 15.57
C LYS A 178 15.00 -10.32 16.57
N LYS A 179 15.61 -10.78 17.66
CA LYS A 179 14.90 -11.41 18.78
C LYS A 179 14.02 -10.35 19.48
N LEU A 180 12.75 -10.69 19.73
CA LEU A 180 11.83 -9.89 20.53
C LEU A 180 12.26 -9.88 22.01
N PRO A 181 11.79 -8.90 22.83
CA PRO A 181 12.07 -8.87 24.27
C PRO A 181 11.51 -10.12 24.95
N GLU A 182 12.31 -10.70 25.85
CA GLU A 182 11.99 -11.91 26.61
C GLU A 182 10.67 -11.79 27.39
N GLY A 183 9.78 -12.78 27.23
CA GLY A 183 8.50 -12.87 27.95
C GLY A 183 7.36 -13.61 27.25
N ARG A 184 7.53 -14.04 25.99
CA ARG A 184 6.57 -14.91 25.27
C ARG A 184 7.33 -16.05 24.58
N PRO A 185 6.71 -17.23 24.40
CA PRO A 185 7.38 -18.40 23.84
C PRO A 185 8.02 -18.06 22.49
N ASP A 186 9.24 -18.57 22.32
CA ASP A 186 10.20 -18.29 21.27
C ASP A 186 9.60 -18.51 19.86
N ILE A 187 9.01 -17.47 19.26
CA ILE A 187 8.64 -17.44 17.84
C ILE A 187 9.90 -17.10 17.04
N SER A 188 10.83 -18.03 17.04
CA SER A 188 12.04 -18.03 16.23
C SER A 188 11.66 -18.25 14.76
N GLY A 189 11.43 -17.17 14.02
CA GLY A 189 11.27 -17.27 12.57
C GLY A 189 10.72 -16.06 11.81
N LEU A 190 10.20 -15.04 12.48
CA LEU A 190 9.63 -13.87 11.81
C LEU A 190 10.39 -12.60 12.20
N GLY A 191 11.61 -12.51 11.66
CA GLY A 191 12.44 -11.31 11.76
C GLY A 191 11.71 -10.10 11.19
N TYR A 192 11.26 -9.22 12.09
CA TYR A 192 10.85 -7.87 11.76
C TYR A 192 12.11 -7.08 11.38
N ALA A 193 12.48 -7.14 10.12
CA ALA A 193 13.52 -6.28 9.56
C ALA A 193 12.94 -4.87 9.43
N SER A 194 13.50 -3.94 10.21
CA SER A 194 13.17 -2.51 10.17
C SER A 194 13.28 -1.98 8.74
N GLU A 195 12.17 -1.48 8.19
CA GLU A 195 12.06 -1.04 6.80
C GLU A 195 13.12 0.00 6.44
N SER A 196 13.37 0.97 7.33
CA SER A 196 14.39 2.01 7.12
C SER A 196 15.82 1.47 7.03
N ARG A 197 16.13 0.35 7.70
CA ARG A 197 17.47 -0.27 7.60
C ARG A 197 17.62 -1.06 6.30
N ILE A 198 16.53 -1.66 5.82
CA ILE A 198 16.51 -2.36 4.53
C ILE A 198 16.70 -1.34 3.41
N GLU A 199 15.98 -0.22 3.43
CA GLU A 199 16.11 0.85 2.44
C GLU A 199 17.55 1.40 2.37
N LEU A 200 18.17 1.68 3.52
CA LEU A 200 19.56 2.14 3.58
C LEU A 200 20.56 1.08 3.09
N PHE A 201 20.35 -0.19 3.42
CA PHE A 201 21.20 -1.27 2.94
C PHE A 201 21.09 -1.46 1.43
N VAL A 202 19.87 -1.41 0.89
CA VAL A 202 19.61 -1.48 -0.56
C VAL A 202 20.31 -0.34 -1.28
N LEU A 203 20.13 0.89 -0.81
CA LEU A 203 20.75 2.07 -1.39
C LEU A 203 22.29 1.96 -1.38
N TYR A 204 22.86 1.46 -0.28
CA TYR A 204 24.30 1.25 -0.18
C TYR A 204 24.78 0.17 -1.17
N LEU A 205 24.12 -1.00 -1.19
CA LEU A 205 24.46 -2.11 -2.07
C LEU A 205 24.34 -1.74 -3.54
N SER A 206 23.26 -1.05 -3.94
CA SER A 206 23.04 -0.60 -5.31
C SER A 206 24.12 0.39 -5.76
N THR A 207 24.53 1.30 -4.87
CA THR A 207 25.59 2.29 -5.15
C THR A 207 26.95 1.62 -5.31
N VAL A 208 27.28 0.66 -4.43
CA VAL A 208 28.53 -0.11 -4.53
C VAL A 208 28.57 -0.94 -5.81
N LEU A 209 27.47 -1.62 -6.14
CA LEU A 209 27.41 -2.47 -7.33
C LEU A 209 27.46 -1.66 -8.63
N ALA A 210 26.81 -0.48 -8.67
CA ALA A 210 26.93 0.47 -9.78
C ALA A 210 28.38 0.95 -9.98
N ALA A 211 29.08 1.31 -8.89
CA ALA A 211 30.48 1.71 -8.95
C ALA A 211 31.40 0.57 -9.42
N LEU A 212 31.20 -0.65 -8.91
CA LEU A 212 31.95 -1.83 -9.32
C LEU A 212 31.72 -2.19 -10.79
N LEU A 213 30.49 -2.09 -11.29
CA LEU A 213 30.20 -2.30 -12.71
C LEU A 213 30.87 -1.24 -13.59
N LEU A 214 30.90 0.03 -13.17
CA LEU A 214 31.56 1.10 -13.92
C LEU A 214 33.08 0.90 -13.96
N ILE A 215 33.72 0.73 -12.80
CA ILE A 215 35.16 0.54 -12.69
C ILE A 215 35.58 -0.78 -13.36
N GLY A 216 34.82 -1.84 -13.13
CA GLY A 216 35.05 -3.16 -13.71
C GLY A 216 34.97 -3.15 -15.23
N ALA A 217 33.97 -2.46 -15.80
CA ALA A 217 33.88 -2.28 -17.25
C ALA A 217 35.13 -1.58 -17.79
N ILE A 218 35.56 -0.46 -17.20
CA ILE A 218 36.75 0.27 -17.66
C ILE A 218 38.00 -0.63 -17.66
N ILE A 219 38.22 -1.38 -16.58
CA ILE A 219 39.39 -2.28 -16.46
C ILE A 219 39.35 -3.40 -17.50
N VAL A 220 38.19 -4.03 -17.69
CA VAL A 220 38.02 -5.13 -18.66
C VAL A 220 38.20 -4.61 -20.08
N LEU A 221 37.62 -3.46 -20.41
CA LEU A 221 37.76 -2.84 -21.73
C LEU A 221 39.19 -2.39 -22.03
N TYR A 222 39.95 -1.94 -21.02
CA TYR A 222 41.36 -1.60 -21.16
C TYR A 222 42.24 -2.83 -21.48
N LYS A 223 41.92 -4.00 -20.94
CA LYS A 223 42.72 -5.23 -21.15
C LYS A 223 42.46 -5.92 -22.49
N VAL A 224 41.30 -5.70 -23.10
CA VAL A 224 40.92 -6.36 -24.35
C VAL A 224 41.43 -5.54 -25.53
N SER A 225 42.23 -6.11 -26.42
CA SER A 225 42.79 -5.35 -27.57
C SER A 225 41.89 -5.34 -28.81
N SER A 226 41.01 -6.34 -28.97
CA SER A 226 40.20 -6.48 -30.19
C SER A 226 38.99 -5.53 -30.21
N PRO A 227 38.79 -4.73 -31.28
CA PRO A 227 37.72 -3.73 -31.35
C PRO A 227 36.32 -4.33 -31.33
N ASP A 228 36.10 -5.48 -31.99
CA ASP A 228 34.79 -6.13 -32.05
C ASP A 228 34.33 -6.64 -30.67
N LEU A 229 35.26 -7.18 -29.86
CA LEU A 229 34.94 -7.61 -28.49
C LEU A 229 34.71 -6.41 -27.56
N LYS A 230 35.39 -5.27 -27.77
CA LYS A 230 35.12 -4.05 -27.00
C LYS A 230 33.68 -3.59 -27.18
N LEU A 231 33.19 -3.57 -28.43
CA LEU A 231 31.82 -3.17 -28.74
C LEU A 231 30.78 -4.09 -28.06
N GLY A 232 31.00 -5.41 -28.11
CA GLY A 232 30.16 -6.39 -27.43
C GLY A 232 30.17 -6.22 -25.90
N LEU A 233 31.33 -5.96 -25.32
CA LEU A 233 31.48 -5.73 -23.88
C LEU A 233 30.78 -4.46 -23.40
N VAL A 234 30.76 -3.37 -24.18
CA VAL A 234 29.95 -2.18 -23.86
C VAL A 234 28.49 -2.54 -23.75
N GLY A 235 27.95 -3.23 -24.75
CA GLY A 235 26.56 -3.67 -24.76
C GLY A 235 26.25 -4.51 -23.52
N LEU A 236 27.12 -5.47 -23.20
CA LEU A 236 26.97 -6.33 -22.04
C LEU A 236 26.97 -5.54 -20.72
N PHE A 237 27.96 -4.67 -20.50
CA PHE A 237 28.05 -3.89 -19.26
C PHE A 237 26.92 -2.87 -19.12
N THR A 238 26.46 -2.27 -20.22
CA THR A 238 25.29 -1.37 -20.21
C THR A 238 24.01 -2.13 -19.84
N VAL A 239 23.80 -3.34 -20.36
CA VAL A 239 22.66 -4.19 -19.98
C VAL A 239 22.74 -4.62 -18.52
N LEU A 240 23.93 -5.04 -18.05
CA LEU A 240 24.14 -5.40 -16.64
C LEU A 240 23.90 -4.22 -15.70
N PHE A 241 24.35 -3.01 -16.08
CA PHE A 241 24.09 -1.79 -15.32
C PHE A 241 22.60 -1.47 -15.29
N ALA A 242 21.92 -1.45 -16.43
CA ALA A 242 20.48 -1.21 -16.50
C ALA A 242 19.68 -2.23 -15.70
N ALA A 243 20.06 -3.51 -15.78
CA ALA A 243 19.48 -4.58 -14.97
C ALA A 243 19.75 -4.35 -13.48
N SER A 244 20.96 -3.96 -13.10
CA SER A 244 21.28 -3.68 -11.70
C SER A 244 20.46 -2.51 -11.16
N VAL A 245 20.32 -1.40 -11.88
CA VAL A 245 19.54 -0.24 -11.43
C VAL A 245 18.05 -0.56 -11.46
N GLY A 246 17.55 -1.21 -12.50
CA GLY A 246 16.12 -1.57 -12.61
C GLY A 246 15.66 -2.64 -11.63
N LEU A 247 16.55 -3.57 -11.25
CA LEU A 247 16.26 -4.59 -10.26
C LEU A 247 16.56 -4.13 -8.84
N LEU A 248 17.60 -3.30 -8.62
CA LEU A 248 18.09 -2.86 -7.31
C LEU A 248 17.65 -1.45 -6.88
N THR A 249 16.94 -0.70 -7.71
CA THR A 249 16.35 0.59 -7.32
C THR A 249 14.91 0.73 -7.79
N ASN A 250 14.16 1.66 -7.17
CA ASN A 250 12.80 2.03 -7.57
C ASN A 250 12.79 3.23 -8.53
N ALA A 251 13.83 3.34 -9.36
CA ALA A 251 13.98 4.44 -10.30
C ALA A 251 12.85 4.39 -11.35
N ARG A 252 12.33 5.56 -11.70
CA ARG A 252 11.34 5.68 -12.78
C ARG A 252 11.98 5.23 -14.10
N LEU A 253 11.18 4.73 -15.04
CA LEU A 253 11.67 4.34 -16.36
C LEU A 253 12.54 5.42 -17.00
N ALA A 254 12.12 6.68 -16.90
CA ALA A 254 12.89 7.83 -17.40
C ALA A 254 14.27 7.98 -16.73
N GLU A 255 14.38 7.74 -15.42
CA GLU A 255 15.63 7.81 -14.66
C GLU A 255 16.56 6.64 -15.02
N ILE A 256 16.00 5.43 -15.21
CA ILE A 256 16.76 4.26 -15.66
C ILE A 256 17.34 4.51 -17.05
N PHE A 257 16.52 5.02 -17.99
CA PHE A 257 17.00 5.35 -19.33
C PHE A 257 18.07 6.44 -19.31
N GLY A 258 17.88 7.49 -18.50
CA GLY A 258 18.87 8.56 -18.34
C GLY A 258 20.21 8.05 -17.78
N ALA A 259 20.17 7.28 -16.69
CA ALA A 259 21.37 6.70 -16.09
C ALA A 259 22.08 5.72 -17.03
N THR A 260 21.32 4.88 -17.74
CA THR A 260 21.86 3.91 -18.71
C THR A 260 22.50 4.61 -19.91
N ALA A 261 21.88 5.68 -20.41
CA ALA A 261 22.44 6.48 -21.50
C ALA A 261 23.74 7.18 -21.08
N ALA A 262 23.78 7.76 -19.87
CA ALA A 262 24.99 8.35 -19.31
C ALA A 262 26.11 7.33 -19.15
N TYR A 263 25.80 6.15 -18.59
CA TYR A 263 26.75 5.04 -18.43
C TYR A 263 27.31 4.57 -19.79
N ALA A 264 26.43 4.34 -20.77
CA ALA A 264 26.83 3.93 -22.11
C ALA A 264 27.72 4.99 -22.79
N ALA A 265 27.39 6.27 -22.65
CA ALA A 265 28.17 7.37 -23.20
C ALA A 265 29.60 7.37 -22.63
N VAL A 266 29.77 7.18 -21.32
CA VAL A 266 31.10 7.11 -20.68
C VAL A 266 31.94 5.96 -21.26
N LEU A 267 31.35 4.77 -21.42
CA LEU A 267 32.06 3.63 -21.99
C LEU A 267 32.44 3.83 -23.46
N VAL A 268 31.53 4.39 -24.27
CA VAL A 268 31.78 4.67 -25.69
C VAL A 268 32.88 5.72 -25.87
N VAL A 269 32.87 6.77 -25.06
CA VAL A 269 33.92 7.82 -25.09
C VAL A 269 35.27 7.23 -24.70
N PHE A 270 35.32 6.37 -23.68
CA PHE A 270 36.55 5.69 -23.26
C PHE A 270 37.17 4.87 -24.39
N ILE A 271 36.37 4.06 -25.09
CA ILE A 271 36.84 3.25 -26.22
C ILE A 271 37.27 4.10 -27.40
N SER A 272 36.52 5.17 -27.70
CA SER A 272 36.84 6.06 -28.82
C SER A 272 38.20 6.75 -28.62
N GLY A 273 38.53 7.13 -27.38
CA GLY A 273 39.83 7.71 -27.04
C GLY A 273 40.99 6.72 -27.21
N GLU A 274 40.78 5.44 -26.86
CA GLU A 274 41.81 4.41 -26.95
C GLU A 274 42.07 3.97 -28.40
N ILE A 275 41.01 3.79 -29.20
CA ILE A 275 41.12 3.46 -30.63
C ILE A 275 41.87 4.58 -31.36
N GLY A 276 41.52 5.85 -31.10
CA GLY A 276 42.16 7.00 -31.74
C GLY A 276 43.63 7.22 -31.33
N GLY A 277 44.05 6.72 -30.16
CA GLY A 277 45.44 6.75 -29.70
C GLY A 277 46.31 5.66 -30.33
N SER A 278 45.75 4.48 -30.58
CA SER A 278 46.47 3.35 -31.21
C SER A 278 46.78 3.54 -32.70
N SER A 279 46.14 4.51 -33.35
CA SER A 279 46.28 4.82 -34.77
C SER A 279 47.25 5.96 -35.09
N ARG A 280 48.07 6.43 -34.13
CA ARG A 280 49.14 7.40 -34.41
C ARG A 280 50.48 6.65 -34.63
N PRO A 281 51.14 6.84 -35.78
CA PRO A 281 52.44 6.22 -36.08
C PRO A 281 53.56 6.75 -35.19
#